data_AF-A0A498M060-F1
#
_entry.id   AF-A0A498M060-F1
#
_cell.length_a   1.000
_cell.length_b   1.000
_cell.length_c   1.000
_cell.angle_alpha   90.00
_cell.angle_beta   90.00
_cell.angle_gamma   90.00
#
_symmetry.space_group_name_H-M   'P 1'
#
loop_
_entity.id
_entity.type
_entity.pdbx_description
1 polymer ?
#
loop_
_entity_poly.entity_id
_entity_poly.type
_entity_poly.pdbx_seq_one_letter_code
_entity_poly.pdbx_strand_id
1 'polypeptide(L)'
;MADAHSNNNHVPVLFSFSVFSRPSSVPVGSGYEVLIQKFLSIYGYQIDVHRKLVLQYFSEEWGQYIDLPKGFTVSEKCRLRLVPLQMDITTLGNLSPATTVFFCCDMQERFRPAIKYFGDIISVGQRLLQGARILGIPVVVSEQYPKGLGSTVQEMDLTGAKLVFPKTKFSMVLPEVEAALAEIPGVRSVVLFGVETHVCIQQTALDLIGRGFEVHIVADATSSRSMMDRMFALERLARTGIIVTTSESVLLQLVADKEHPKFKEIQNIIKASAPESGLLSKV
;
A
#
# COMPACT_ATOMS: atom_id res chain seq x y z
N MET A 1 65.09 12.17 -1.83
CA MET A 1 64.11 12.34 -2.94
C MET A 1 62.74 12.10 -2.36
N ALA A 2 61.81 13.01 -2.65
CA ALA A 2 60.60 13.28 -1.89
C ALA A 2 59.54 12.15 -1.96
N ASP A 3 59.05 11.69 -0.81
CA ASP A 3 57.78 10.98 -0.70
C ASP A 3 56.64 12.00 -0.60
N ALA A 4 55.91 12.14 -1.71
CA ALA A 4 54.75 12.99 -1.82
C ALA A 4 53.62 12.46 -0.91
N HIS A 5 53.31 13.22 0.14
CA HIS A 5 52.06 13.11 0.88
C HIS A 5 50.89 13.40 -0.05
N SER A 6 50.30 12.37 -0.67
CA SER A 6 48.95 12.51 -1.21
C SER A 6 47.97 12.51 -0.04
N ASN A 7 47.58 13.71 0.40
CA ASN A 7 46.41 13.93 1.25
C ASN A 7 45.17 13.44 0.50
N ASN A 8 44.92 12.14 0.51
CA ASN A 8 43.71 11.60 -0.05
C ASN A 8 42.61 11.82 0.99
N ASN A 9 41.96 12.99 0.94
CA ASN A 9 40.91 13.42 1.87
C ASN A 9 39.61 12.59 1.73
N HIS A 10 39.71 11.39 1.17
CA HIS A 10 38.63 10.49 0.82
C HIS A 10 38.97 9.07 1.24
N VAL A 11 37.96 8.37 1.74
CA VAL A 11 38.04 6.99 2.21
C VAL A 11 37.36 6.08 1.19
N PRO A 12 37.98 4.94 0.80
CA PRO A 12 37.35 3.95 -0.05
C PRO A 12 36.16 3.29 0.67
N VAL A 13 35.03 3.20 -0.02
CA VAL A 13 33.80 2.59 0.49
C VAL A 13 33.27 1.61 -0.53
N LEU A 14 32.84 0.43 -0.09
CA LEU A 14 32.11 -0.51 -0.94
C LEU A 14 30.61 -0.39 -0.62
N PHE A 15 29.81 0.08 -1.57
CA PHE A 15 28.37 0.19 -1.43
C PHE A 15 27.66 -1.02 -2.04
N SER A 16 26.89 -1.74 -1.23
CA SER A 16 26.23 -2.99 -1.64
C SER A 16 24.71 -2.92 -1.53
N PHE A 17 24.00 -3.26 -2.60
CA PHE A 17 22.53 -3.33 -2.65
C PHE A 17 22.08 -4.63 -3.30
N SER A 18 21.23 -5.41 -2.63
CA SER A 18 20.85 -6.76 -3.06
C SER A 18 22.11 -7.62 -3.31
N VAL A 19 22.28 -8.17 -4.50
CA VAL A 19 23.46 -8.94 -4.94
C VAL A 19 24.55 -8.08 -5.59
N PHE A 20 24.34 -6.77 -5.72
CA PHE A 20 25.27 -5.86 -6.38
C PHE A 20 26.18 -5.17 -5.38
N SER A 21 27.44 -4.97 -5.75
CA SER A 21 28.42 -4.19 -4.99
C SER A 21 29.21 -3.28 -5.92
N ARG A 22 29.33 -1.99 -5.55
CA ARG A 22 30.03 -0.99 -6.35
C ARG A 22 31.04 -0.23 -5.49
N PRO A 23 32.33 -0.24 -5.84
CA PRO A 23 33.33 0.53 -5.12
C PRO A 23 33.13 2.03 -5.38
N SER A 24 33.37 2.85 -4.36
CA SER A 24 33.32 4.30 -4.43
C SER A 24 34.26 4.92 -3.39
N SER A 25 34.18 6.23 -3.23
CA SER A 25 34.87 6.96 -2.18
C SER A 25 34.01 8.11 -1.66
N VAL A 26 34.22 8.46 -0.38
CA VAL A 26 33.55 9.58 0.31
C VAL A 26 34.58 10.37 1.12
N PRO A 27 34.36 11.67 1.39
CA PRO A 27 35.26 12.45 2.23
C PRO A 27 35.49 11.84 3.61
N VAL A 28 36.70 11.98 4.16
CA VAL A 28 36.98 11.59 5.56
C VAL A 28 36.04 12.35 6.50
N GLY A 29 35.47 11.65 7.48
CA GLY A 29 34.51 12.22 8.43
C GLY A 29 33.06 12.27 7.92
N SER A 30 32.77 11.73 6.73
CA SER A 30 31.40 11.66 6.20
C SER A 30 30.46 10.92 7.14
N GLY A 31 29.37 11.57 7.54
CA GLY A 31 28.26 10.98 8.31
C GLY A 31 27.18 10.37 7.40
N TYR A 32 26.08 9.91 8.02
CA TYR A 32 25.01 9.17 7.34
C TYR A 32 24.40 9.90 6.13
N GLU A 33 24.28 11.22 6.17
CA GLU A 33 23.64 12.03 5.11
C GLU A 33 24.38 11.91 3.77
N VAL A 34 25.70 12.06 3.80
CA VAL A 34 26.57 11.95 2.62
C VAL A 34 26.54 10.52 2.08
N LEU A 35 26.50 9.52 2.97
CA LEU A 35 26.44 8.12 2.60
C LEU A 35 25.12 7.80 1.88
N ILE A 36 23.99 8.27 2.41
CA ILE A 36 22.67 8.07 1.79
C ILE A 36 22.62 8.72 0.41
N GLN A 37 23.06 9.98 0.29
CA GLN A 37 23.11 10.67 -1.01
C GLN A 37 23.96 9.91 -2.03
N LYS A 38 25.15 9.45 -1.62
CA LYS A 38 26.01 8.64 -2.49
C LYS A 38 25.34 7.34 -2.88
N PHE A 39 24.68 6.67 -1.95
CA PHE A 39 23.96 5.42 -2.20
C PHE A 39 22.86 5.60 -3.25
N LEU A 40 22.02 6.63 -3.07
CA LEU A 40 20.94 6.95 -4.00
C LEU A 40 21.47 7.38 -5.39
N SER A 41 22.63 8.04 -5.45
CA SER A 41 23.26 8.34 -6.75
C SER A 41 23.71 7.09 -7.52
N ILE A 42 24.07 6.02 -6.81
CA ILE A 42 24.58 4.78 -7.40
C ILE A 42 23.45 3.83 -7.76
N TYR A 43 22.46 3.70 -6.88
CA TYR A 43 21.42 2.67 -6.94
C TYR A 43 19.99 3.23 -6.98
N GLY A 44 19.79 4.55 -7.01
CA GLY A 44 18.47 5.17 -6.86
C GLY A 44 17.42 4.70 -7.87
N TYR A 45 17.83 4.31 -9.08
CA TYR A 45 16.93 3.75 -10.10
C TYR A 45 16.46 2.31 -9.79
N GLN A 46 17.13 1.62 -8.85
CA GLN A 46 16.80 0.25 -8.40
C GLN A 46 16.15 0.23 -7.02
N ILE A 47 16.17 1.37 -6.32
CA ILE A 47 15.66 1.51 -4.97
C ILE A 47 14.25 2.08 -5.07
N ASP A 48 13.29 1.36 -4.50
CA ASP A 48 11.98 1.91 -4.22
C ASP A 48 12.10 2.93 -3.08
N VAL A 49 12.13 4.22 -3.45
CA VAL A 49 12.28 5.35 -2.52
C VAL A 49 11.12 5.50 -1.54
N HIS A 50 10.02 4.77 -1.73
CA HIS A 50 8.90 4.74 -0.79
C HIS A 50 9.11 3.77 0.38
N ARG A 51 10.12 2.90 0.32
CA ARG A 51 10.46 2.01 1.44
C ARG A 51 11.35 2.72 2.45
N LYS A 52 11.09 2.50 3.74
CA LYS A 52 12.06 2.85 4.79
C LYS A 52 13.27 1.93 4.63
N LEU A 53 14.45 2.52 4.52
CA LEU A 53 15.72 1.81 4.32
C LEU A 53 16.65 2.16 5.47
N VAL A 54 17.48 1.20 5.88
CA VAL A 54 18.55 1.41 6.85
C VAL A 54 19.88 1.12 6.19
N LEU A 55 20.84 1.99 6.47
CA LEU A 55 22.23 1.80 6.09
C LEU A 55 22.91 1.00 7.21
N GLN A 56 23.54 -0.11 6.85
CA GLN A 56 24.27 -0.98 7.75
C GLN A 56 25.75 -0.98 7.37
N TYR A 57 26.62 -1.15 8.37
CA TYR A 57 28.06 -1.27 8.23
C TYR A 57 28.48 -2.72 8.49
N PHE A 58 29.41 -3.24 7.68
CA PHE A 58 29.99 -4.56 7.94
C PHE A 58 31.03 -4.46 9.05
N SER A 59 30.73 -5.04 10.20
CA SER A 59 31.68 -5.19 11.28
C SER A 59 32.55 -6.41 11.05
N GLU A 60 33.87 -6.20 10.89
CA GLU A 60 34.85 -7.28 10.82
C GLU A 60 34.94 -8.03 12.17
N GLU A 61 34.71 -7.34 13.30
CA GLU A 61 34.70 -7.94 14.64
C GLU A 61 33.59 -9.01 14.77
N TRP A 62 32.39 -8.69 14.28
CA TRP A 62 31.23 -9.58 14.38
C TRP A 62 31.01 -10.45 13.13
N GLY A 63 31.80 -10.23 12.07
CA GLY A 63 31.66 -10.93 10.78
C GLY A 63 30.30 -10.72 10.09
N GLN A 64 29.58 -9.64 10.42
CA GLN A 64 28.21 -9.38 9.96
C GLN A 64 27.92 -7.89 9.75
N TYR A 65 26.82 -7.60 9.05
CA TYR A 65 26.30 -6.24 8.93
C TYR A 65 25.53 -5.84 10.20
N ILE A 66 25.83 -4.66 10.73
CA ILE A 66 25.18 -4.06 11.91
C ILE A 66 24.67 -2.66 11.57
N ASP A 67 23.73 -2.15 12.37
CA ASP A 67 23.27 -0.77 12.24
C ASP A 67 24.42 0.22 12.52
N LEU A 68 24.36 1.39 11.87
CA LEU A 68 25.36 2.43 12.09
C LEU A 68 25.34 2.89 13.56
N PRO A 69 26.48 2.82 14.28
CA PRO A 69 26.58 3.34 15.63
C PRO A 69 26.21 4.83 15.71
N LYS A 70 25.71 5.28 16.87
CA LYS A 70 25.44 6.70 17.08
C LYS A 70 26.72 7.51 16.91
N GLY A 71 26.69 8.52 16.04
CA GLY A 71 27.87 9.34 15.73
C GLY A 71 28.85 8.69 14.76
N PHE A 72 28.45 7.63 14.05
CA PHE A 72 29.29 6.99 13.03
C PHE A 72 29.75 8.00 11.97
N THR A 73 31.05 8.00 11.71
CA THR A 73 31.69 8.74 10.63
C THR A 73 32.67 7.84 9.90
N VAL A 74 32.78 8.01 8.59
CA VAL A 74 33.76 7.25 7.80
C VAL A 74 35.17 7.80 8.01
N SER A 75 35.95 7.10 8.82
CA SER A 75 37.38 7.37 9.07
C SER A 75 38.30 6.40 8.32
N GLU A 76 37.81 5.20 8.00
CA GLU A 76 38.59 4.12 7.40
C GLU A 76 37.77 3.29 6.41
N LYS A 77 38.47 2.44 5.64
CA LYS A 77 37.86 1.63 4.60
C LYS A 77 36.74 0.77 5.19
N CYS A 78 35.54 0.89 4.63
CA CYS A 78 34.37 0.19 5.14
C CYS A 78 33.51 -0.40 4.02
N ARG A 79 32.68 -1.37 4.38
CA ARG A 79 31.60 -1.89 3.54
C ARG A 79 30.27 -1.44 4.12
N LEU A 80 29.44 -0.86 3.28
CA LEU A 80 28.12 -0.38 3.64
C LEU A 80 27.08 -1.08 2.79
N ARG A 81 26.01 -1.54 3.42
CA ARG A 81 24.87 -2.13 2.74
C ARG A 81 23.63 -1.32 3.05
N LEU A 82 22.83 -1.03 2.03
CA LEU A 82 21.49 -0.51 2.23
C LEU A 82 20.52 -1.70 2.22
N VAL A 83 19.78 -1.85 3.31
CA VAL A 83 18.73 -2.86 3.44
C VAL A 83 17.39 -2.16 3.60
N PRO A 84 16.29 -2.71 3.09
CA PRO A 84 14.98 -2.35 3.59
C PRO A 84 14.99 -2.45 5.11
N LEU A 85 14.41 -1.45 5.79
CA LEU A 85 14.12 -1.56 7.21
C LEU A 85 13.19 -2.76 7.36
N GLN A 86 13.77 -3.93 7.66
CA GLN A 86 13.04 -5.15 7.94
C GLN A 86 12.42 -4.97 9.33
N MET A 87 11.26 -4.33 9.35
CA MET A 87 10.22 -4.80 10.24
C MET A 87 9.58 -5.97 9.50
N ASP A 88 10.12 -7.18 9.65
CA ASP A 88 9.39 -8.41 9.34
C ASP A 88 8.28 -8.57 10.40
N ILE A 89 7.34 -7.62 10.42
CA ILE A 89 6.04 -7.88 11.00
C ILE A 89 5.32 -8.65 9.91
N THR A 90 5.17 -9.96 10.09
CA THR A 90 4.12 -10.68 9.38
C THR A 90 2.82 -9.94 9.63
N THR A 91 2.31 -9.24 8.62
CA THR A 91 1.08 -8.48 8.74
C THR A 91 -0.07 -9.48 8.82
N LEU A 92 -0.63 -9.68 10.01
CA LEU A 92 -1.75 -10.60 10.22
C LEU A 92 -3.05 -10.11 9.54
N GLY A 93 -3.06 -8.86 9.07
CA GLY A 93 -4.25 -8.27 8.47
C GLY A 93 -5.30 -7.89 9.50
N ASN A 94 -4.92 -7.48 10.70
CA ASN A 94 -5.89 -7.12 11.74
C ASN A 94 -6.47 -5.72 11.50
N LEU A 95 -7.73 -5.63 11.09
CA LEU A 95 -8.37 -4.33 10.92
C LEU A 95 -8.75 -3.70 12.27
N SER A 96 -8.58 -2.39 12.38
CA SER A 96 -9.09 -1.56 13.48
C SER A 96 -9.68 -0.27 12.89
N PRO A 97 -10.85 0.20 13.37
CA PRO A 97 -11.45 1.43 12.84
C PRO A 97 -10.51 2.65 12.88
N ALA A 98 -9.68 2.77 13.93
CA ALA A 98 -8.81 3.93 14.13
C ALA A 98 -7.65 4.03 13.13
N THR A 99 -7.21 2.90 12.55
CA THR A 99 -6.05 2.82 11.66
C THR A 99 -6.39 2.37 10.25
N THR A 100 -7.68 2.35 9.90
CA THR A 100 -8.19 1.88 8.61
C THR A 100 -8.76 3.03 7.81
N VAL A 101 -8.63 2.96 6.49
CA VAL A 101 -9.30 3.84 5.52
C VAL A 101 -9.93 2.98 4.43
N PHE A 102 -11.11 3.39 3.94
CA PHE A 102 -11.81 2.69 2.87
C PHE A 102 -11.59 3.41 1.55
N PHE A 103 -11.22 2.67 0.51
CA PHE A 103 -11.04 3.18 -0.85
C PHE A 103 -12.11 2.60 -1.76
N CYS A 104 -12.94 3.47 -2.33
CA CYS A 104 -13.95 3.16 -3.34
C CYS A 104 -13.44 3.59 -4.72
N CYS A 105 -13.06 2.61 -5.53
CA CYS A 105 -12.40 2.83 -6.81
C CYS A 105 -13.39 2.81 -7.98
N ASP A 106 -13.62 3.97 -8.59
CA ASP A 106 -14.19 4.12 -9.94
C ASP A 106 -15.55 3.43 -10.16
N MET A 107 -16.41 3.38 -9.14
CA MET A 107 -17.76 2.77 -9.20
C MET A 107 -18.74 3.64 -9.98
N GLN A 108 -18.51 3.82 -11.29
CA GLN A 108 -19.18 4.84 -12.11
C GLN A 108 -20.29 4.31 -13.01
N GLU A 109 -21.23 5.18 -13.35
CA GLU A 109 -22.45 4.88 -14.12
C GLU A 109 -22.21 4.14 -15.44
N ARG A 110 -21.19 4.54 -16.22
CA ARG A 110 -20.96 3.91 -17.55
C ARG A 110 -20.29 2.55 -17.48
N PHE A 111 -19.92 2.06 -16.30
CA PHE A 111 -19.44 0.68 -16.13
C PHE A 111 -20.57 -0.35 -16.04
N ARG A 112 -21.81 0.06 -15.75
CA ARG A 112 -22.99 -0.81 -15.61
C ARG A 112 -23.13 -1.91 -16.67
N PRO A 113 -23.05 -1.61 -17.98
CA PRO A 113 -23.26 -2.64 -19.00
C PRO A 113 -22.05 -3.57 -19.19
N ALA A 114 -20.86 -3.16 -18.73
CA ALA A 114 -19.61 -3.82 -19.07
C ALA A 114 -19.08 -4.71 -17.94
N ILE A 115 -19.27 -4.32 -16.68
CA ILE A 115 -18.74 -5.05 -15.53
C ILE A 115 -19.64 -6.23 -15.15
N LYS A 116 -19.03 -7.39 -14.94
CA LYS A 116 -19.76 -8.59 -14.46
C LYS A 116 -20.22 -8.36 -13.02
N TYR A 117 -21.48 -8.68 -12.75
CA TYR A 117 -22.06 -8.56 -11.40
C TYR A 117 -22.04 -7.13 -10.86
N PHE A 118 -22.14 -6.12 -11.71
CA PHE A 118 -22.00 -4.72 -11.28
C PHE A 118 -23.05 -4.32 -10.24
N GLY A 119 -24.32 -4.72 -10.43
CA GLY A 119 -25.38 -4.48 -9.44
C GLY A 119 -25.08 -5.14 -8.09
N ASP A 120 -24.54 -6.35 -8.10
CA ASP A 120 -24.19 -7.10 -6.88
C ASP A 120 -23.05 -6.41 -6.13
N ILE A 121 -21.97 -6.03 -6.83
CA ILE A 121 -20.84 -5.33 -6.17
C ILE A 121 -21.21 -3.89 -5.76
N ILE A 122 -22.18 -3.23 -6.40
CA ILE A 122 -22.75 -1.96 -5.91
C ILE A 122 -23.42 -2.19 -4.56
N SER A 123 -24.27 -3.23 -4.46
CA SER A 123 -24.96 -3.56 -3.20
C SER A 123 -23.96 -3.83 -2.07
N VAL A 124 -22.87 -4.55 -2.36
CA VAL A 124 -21.81 -4.81 -1.37
C VAL A 124 -20.98 -3.56 -1.08
N GLY A 125 -20.66 -2.75 -2.09
CA GLY A 125 -19.98 -1.47 -1.93
C GLY A 125 -20.75 -0.51 -1.03
N GLN A 126 -22.07 -0.41 -1.21
CA GLN A 126 -22.94 0.40 -0.36
C GLN A 126 -22.98 -0.11 1.09
N ARG A 127 -22.94 -1.43 1.30
CA ARG A 127 -22.80 -2.05 2.63
C ARG A 127 -21.49 -1.63 3.30
N LEU A 128 -20.37 -1.64 2.57
CA LEU A 128 -19.08 -1.18 3.07
C LEU A 128 -19.09 0.31 3.43
N LEU A 129 -19.69 1.16 2.60
CA LEU A 129 -19.83 2.60 2.89
C LEU A 129 -20.67 2.85 4.15
N GLN A 130 -21.78 2.12 4.30
CA GLN A 130 -22.61 2.20 5.50
C GLN A 130 -21.85 1.75 6.75
N GLY A 131 -21.09 0.65 6.66
CA GLY A 131 -20.24 0.16 7.75
C GLY A 131 -19.15 1.16 8.12
N ALA A 132 -18.47 1.76 7.13
CA ALA A 132 -17.47 2.80 7.35
C ALA A 132 -18.07 4.00 8.11
N ARG A 133 -19.27 4.45 7.71
CA ARG A 133 -19.99 5.53 8.41
C ARG A 133 -20.33 5.19 9.84
N ILE A 134 -20.89 4.00 10.11
CA ILE A 134 -21.25 3.53 11.47
C ILE A 134 -20.02 3.53 12.39
N LEU A 135 -18.86 3.17 11.85
CA LEU A 135 -17.60 3.04 12.59
C LEU A 135 -16.73 4.30 12.56
N GLY A 136 -17.15 5.36 11.87
CA GLY A 136 -16.37 6.60 11.74
C GLY A 136 -15.07 6.44 10.92
N ILE A 137 -15.02 5.48 10.01
CA ILE A 137 -13.86 5.18 9.18
C ILE A 137 -13.85 6.11 7.96
N PRO A 138 -12.74 6.83 7.67
CA PRO A 138 -12.66 7.69 6.51
C PRO A 138 -12.79 6.93 5.18
N VAL A 139 -13.43 7.55 4.20
CA VAL A 139 -13.61 6.99 2.84
C VAL A 139 -12.97 7.92 1.80
N VAL A 140 -12.17 7.35 0.91
CA VAL A 140 -11.63 8.02 -0.29
C VAL A 140 -12.26 7.39 -1.53
N VAL A 141 -12.77 8.22 -2.43
CA VAL A 141 -13.49 7.80 -3.64
C VAL A 141 -12.81 8.40 -4.87
N SER A 142 -12.56 7.59 -5.89
CA SER A 142 -12.05 8.07 -7.18
C SER A 142 -13.07 7.92 -8.29
N GLU A 143 -12.99 8.81 -9.27
CA GLU A 143 -13.71 8.70 -10.53
C GLU A 143 -12.71 8.75 -11.70
N GLN A 144 -12.60 7.67 -12.46
CA GLN A 144 -11.79 7.63 -13.68
C GLN A 144 -12.50 8.41 -14.78
N TYR A 145 -11.87 9.48 -15.29
CA TYR A 145 -12.35 10.28 -16.43
C TYR A 145 -13.89 10.50 -16.42
N PRO A 146 -14.46 11.15 -15.39
CA PRO A 146 -15.92 11.21 -15.19
C PRO A 146 -16.67 11.88 -16.34
N LYS A 147 -16.01 12.77 -17.11
CA LYS A 147 -16.57 13.33 -18.36
C LYS A 147 -16.98 12.24 -19.35
N GLY A 148 -16.22 11.14 -19.43
CA GLY A 148 -16.47 10.04 -20.37
C GLY A 148 -17.00 8.76 -19.73
N LEU A 149 -16.87 8.58 -18.42
CA LEU A 149 -17.34 7.38 -17.69
C LEU A 149 -18.53 7.66 -16.74
N GLY A 150 -18.95 8.92 -16.62
CA GLY A 150 -19.99 9.33 -15.68
C GLY A 150 -19.46 9.49 -14.25
N SER A 151 -20.31 9.97 -13.36
CA SER A 151 -20.03 10.01 -11.93
C SER A 151 -20.20 8.63 -11.28
N THR A 152 -19.79 8.54 -10.02
CA THR A 152 -20.08 7.41 -9.14
C THR A 152 -21.57 7.12 -9.13
N VAL A 153 -21.94 5.85 -9.08
CA VAL A 153 -23.34 5.41 -9.13
C VAL A 153 -24.17 6.00 -7.99
N GLN A 154 -25.41 6.37 -8.28
CA GLN A 154 -26.28 7.08 -7.33
C GLN A 154 -26.68 6.24 -6.11
N GLU A 155 -26.64 4.90 -6.22
CA GLU A 155 -26.91 3.97 -5.13
C GLU A 155 -25.84 4.04 -4.03
N MET A 156 -24.64 4.56 -4.35
CA MET A 156 -23.54 4.69 -3.41
C MET A 156 -23.60 6.05 -2.72
N ASP A 157 -23.95 6.04 -1.43
CA ASP A 157 -24.07 7.26 -0.64
C ASP A 157 -22.69 7.74 -0.17
N LEU A 158 -22.15 8.73 -0.89
CA LEU A 158 -20.85 9.32 -0.62
C LEU A 158 -20.89 10.42 0.44
N THR A 159 -22.02 10.63 1.11
CA THR A 159 -22.14 11.65 2.17
C THR A 159 -21.15 11.35 3.29
N GLY A 160 -20.29 12.33 3.60
CA GLY A 160 -19.24 12.19 4.60
C GLY A 160 -17.95 11.53 4.10
N ALA A 161 -17.82 11.24 2.80
CA ALA A 161 -16.54 10.84 2.23
C ALA A 161 -15.47 11.92 2.48
N LYS A 162 -14.27 11.49 2.88
CA LYS A 162 -13.13 12.37 3.16
C LYS A 162 -12.62 13.05 1.88
N LEU A 163 -12.64 12.32 0.76
CA LEU A 163 -12.21 12.82 -0.54
C LEU A 163 -12.99 12.12 -1.66
N VAL A 164 -13.49 12.90 -2.62
CA VAL A 164 -14.00 12.41 -3.90
C VAL A 164 -13.27 13.17 -4.99
N PHE A 165 -12.53 12.49 -5.87
CA PHE A 165 -11.66 13.14 -6.84
C PHE A 165 -11.67 12.49 -8.23
N PRO A 166 -11.59 13.29 -9.31
CA PRO A 166 -11.42 12.76 -10.65
C PRO A 166 -9.95 12.39 -10.92
N LYS A 167 -9.72 11.34 -11.71
CA LYS A 167 -8.36 10.95 -12.15
C LYS A 167 -8.35 10.44 -13.58
N THR A 168 -7.16 10.43 -14.18
CA THR A 168 -6.86 9.73 -15.44
C THR A 168 -5.84 8.61 -15.26
N LYS A 169 -4.99 8.69 -14.21
CA LYS A 169 -4.12 7.58 -13.79
C LYS A 169 -4.98 6.42 -13.28
N PHE A 170 -4.60 5.19 -13.61
CA PHE A 170 -5.34 4.01 -13.16
C PHE A 170 -5.30 3.83 -11.64
N SER A 171 -4.12 3.97 -11.02
CA SER A 171 -3.99 3.96 -9.56
C SER A 171 -4.69 5.18 -8.92
N MET A 172 -5.38 4.96 -7.80
CA MET A 172 -5.93 6.02 -6.96
C MET A 172 -4.84 6.83 -6.25
N VAL A 173 -3.61 6.31 -6.14
CA VAL A 173 -2.52 6.98 -5.42
C VAL A 173 -2.01 8.15 -6.24
N LEU A 174 -2.52 9.33 -5.90
CA LEU A 174 -2.17 10.66 -6.39
C LEU A 174 -1.78 11.57 -5.20
N PRO A 175 -1.14 12.73 -5.43
CA PRO A 175 -0.72 13.63 -4.36
C PRO A 175 -1.85 14.03 -3.40
N GLU A 176 -3.06 14.26 -3.89
CA GLU A 176 -4.23 14.58 -3.06
C GLU A 176 -4.67 13.41 -2.16
N VAL A 177 -4.49 12.16 -2.61
CA VAL A 177 -4.75 10.97 -1.81
C VAL A 177 -3.67 10.77 -0.77
N GLU A 178 -2.39 10.99 -1.12
CA GLU A 178 -1.29 10.95 -0.16
C GLU A 178 -1.46 12.02 0.94
N ALA A 179 -1.89 13.23 0.56
CA ALA A 179 -2.24 14.29 1.52
C ALA A 179 -3.41 13.87 2.42
N ALA A 180 -4.49 13.31 1.86
CA ALA A 180 -5.62 12.82 2.64
C ALA A 180 -5.24 11.69 3.61
N LEU A 181 -4.34 10.78 3.20
CA LEU A 181 -3.83 9.71 4.06
C LEU A 181 -2.97 10.26 5.20
N ALA A 182 -2.13 11.27 4.93
CA ALA A 182 -1.26 11.89 5.94
C ALA A 182 -2.04 12.56 7.09
N GLU A 183 -3.29 12.96 6.84
CA GLU A 183 -4.20 13.53 7.85
C GLU A 183 -4.85 12.49 8.75
N ILE A 184 -4.71 11.18 8.48
CA ILE A 184 -5.30 10.10 9.28
C ILE A 184 -4.22 9.54 10.21
N PRO A 185 -4.23 9.87 11.53
CA PRO A 185 -3.16 9.47 12.43
C PRO A 185 -3.03 7.95 12.51
N GLY A 186 -1.84 7.44 12.23
CA GLY A 186 -1.55 6.00 12.34
C GLY A 186 -2.28 5.12 11.32
N VAL A 187 -2.78 5.68 10.21
CA VAL A 187 -3.35 4.87 9.13
C VAL A 187 -2.34 3.82 8.67
N ARG A 188 -2.78 2.57 8.68
CA ARG A 188 -1.94 1.41 8.39
C ARG A 188 -2.60 0.47 7.37
N SER A 189 -3.93 0.40 7.37
CA SER A 189 -4.69 -0.53 6.55
C SER A 189 -5.62 0.20 5.59
N VAL A 190 -5.67 -0.29 4.34
CA VAL A 190 -6.60 0.18 3.31
C VAL A 190 -7.53 -0.96 2.93
N VAL A 191 -8.83 -0.76 3.13
CA VAL A 191 -9.88 -1.63 2.58
C VAL A 191 -10.26 -1.09 1.21
N LEU A 192 -9.92 -1.82 0.16
CA LEU A 192 -10.05 -1.40 -1.23
C LEU A 192 -11.11 -2.21 -1.97
N PHE A 193 -12.05 -1.50 -2.59
CA PHE A 193 -13.13 -2.08 -3.39
C PHE A 193 -13.47 -1.21 -4.61
N GLY A 194 -14.20 -1.75 -5.58
CA GLY A 194 -14.54 -1.07 -6.83
C GLY A 194 -14.06 -1.77 -8.10
N VAL A 195 -13.84 -1.00 -9.18
CA VAL A 195 -13.56 -1.54 -10.53
C VAL A 195 -12.42 -0.78 -11.23
N GLU A 196 -11.70 -1.34 -12.21
CA GLU A 196 -11.65 -2.77 -12.56
C GLU A 196 -10.60 -3.51 -11.72
N THR A 197 -10.89 -4.75 -11.31
CA THR A 197 -10.02 -5.58 -10.46
C THR A 197 -8.59 -5.65 -11.00
N HIS A 198 -8.43 -5.89 -12.29
CA HIS A 198 -7.13 -6.09 -12.94
C HIS A 198 -6.41 -4.80 -13.36
N VAL A 199 -7.09 -3.64 -13.27
CA VAL A 199 -6.56 -2.34 -13.69
C VAL A 199 -6.43 -1.41 -12.50
N CYS A 200 -7.47 -0.63 -12.19
CA CYS A 200 -7.41 0.42 -11.17
C CYS A 200 -7.23 -0.16 -9.77
N ILE A 201 -7.95 -1.23 -9.42
CA ILE A 201 -7.79 -1.92 -8.13
C ILE A 201 -6.38 -2.49 -8.01
N GLN A 202 -5.91 -3.27 -8.99
CA GLN A 202 -4.58 -3.87 -8.96
C GLN A 202 -3.46 -2.84 -8.87
N GLN A 203 -3.49 -1.80 -9.71
CA GLN A 203 -2.47 -0.73 -9.72
C GLN A 203 -2.48 0.04 -8.38
N THR A 204 -3.66 0.34 -7.84
CA THR A 204 -3.79 1.01 -6.53
C THR A 204 -3.23 0.14 -5.41
N ALA A 205 -3.57 -1.15 -5.38
CA ALA A 205 -3.12 -2.07 -4.35
C ALA A 205 -1.59 -2.25 -4.37
N LEU A 206 -0.98 -2.34 -5.56
CA LEU A 206 0.46 -2.43 -5.73
C LEU A 206 1.19 -1.13 -5.32
N ASP A 207 0.64 0.04 -5.65
CA ASP A 207 1.19 1.33 -5.22
C ASP A 207 1.13 1.50 -3.68
N LEU A 208 0.04 1.05 -3.05
CA LEU A 208 -0.17 1.12 -1.61
C LEU A 208 0.75 0.17 -0.83
N ILE A 209 0.87 -1.10 -1.25
CA ILE A 209 1.78 -2.04 -0.58
C ILE A 209 3.26 -1.61 -0.74
N GLY A 210 3.63 -1.00 -1.87
CA GLY A 210 4.94 -0.39 -2.07
C GLY A 210 5.25 0.74 -1.09
N ARG A 211 4.20 1.42 -0.59
CA ARG A 211 4.27 2.48 0.44
C ARG A 211 4.15 1.95 1.88
N GLY A 212 4.07 0.63 2.06
CA GLY A 212 4.00 0.00 3.38
C GLY A 212 2.61 -0.06 4.02
N PHE A 213 1.54 0.14 3.24
CA PHE A 213 0.18 -0.10 3.73
C PHE A 213 -0.17 -1.58 3.69
N GLU A 214 -0.95 -2.04 4.66
CA GLU A 214 -1.68 -3.30 4.59
C GLU A 214 -2.91 -3.12 3.71
N VAL A 215 -3.04 -3.91 2.64
CA VAL A 215 -4.15 -3.77 1.69
C VAL A 215 -5.08 -4.97 1.80
N HIS A 216 -6.38 -4.67 1.92
CA HIS A 216 -7.47 -5.63 1.96
C HIS A 216 -8.36 -5.43 0.73
N ILE A 217 -8.30 -6.35 -0.23
CA ILE A 217 -9.19 -6.36 -1.39
C ILE A 217 -10.49 -7.06 -1.01
N VAL A 218 -11.61 -6.34 -1.15
CA VAL A 218 -12.93 -6.90 -0.90
C VAL A 218 -13.44 -7.58 -2.18
N ALA A 219 -13.24 -8.89 -2.29
CA ALA A 219 -13.46 -9.66 -3.53
C ALA A 219 -14.92 -9.62 -4.01
N ASP A 220 -15.88 -9.64 -3.07
CA ASP A 220 -17.32 -9.54 -3.32
C ASP A 220 -17.80 -8.11 -3.61
N ALA A 221 -16.91 -7.11 -3.51
CA ALA A 221 -17.15 -5.71 -3.90
C ALA A 221 -16.22 -5.23 -5.01
N THR A 222 -15.51 -6.13 -5.69
CA THR A 222 -14.63 -5.82 -6.81
C THR A 222 -14.93 -6.68 -8.01
N SER A 223 -14.88 -6.11 -9.22
CA SER A 223 -15.10 -6.89 -10.44
C SER A 223 -14.38 -6.30 -11.65
N SER A 224 -14.45 -7.02 -12.77
CA SER A 224 -13.93 -6.62 -14.08
C SER A 224 -14.93 -6.97 -15.18
N ARG A 225 -14.64 -6.54 -16.40
CA ARG A 225 -15.44 -6.92 -17.58
C ARG A 225 -15.37 -8.41 -17.90
N SER A 226 -14.22 -9.02 -17.64
CA SER A 226 -13.95 -10.45 -17.82
C SER A 226 -13.78 -11.13 -16.47
N MET A 227 -14.37 -12.32 -16.31
CA MET A 227 -14.12 -13.14 -15.13
C MET A 227 -12.70 -13.68 -15.10
N MET A 228 -12.08 -13.92 -16.27
CA MET A 228 -10.68 -14.35 -16.34
C MET A 228 -9.77 -13.27 -15.77
N ASP A 229 -9.92 -12.01 -16.24
CA ASP A 229 -9.11 -10.89 -15.75
C ASP A 229 -9.34 -10.66 -14.25
N ARG A 230 -10.59 -10.74 -13.79
CA ARG A 230 -10.93 -10.63 -12.37
C ARG A 230 -10.22 -11.71 -11.53
N MET A 231 -10.32 -12.98 -11.92
CA MET A 231 -9.81 -14.09 -11.11
C MET A 231 -8.28 -14.10 -11.05
N PHE A 232 -7.61 -13.91 -12.20
CA PHE A 232 -6.15 -13.86 -12.23
C PHE A 232 -5.58 -12.64 -11.50
N ALA A 233 -6.29 -11.50 -11.52
CA ALA A 233 -5.89 -10.34 -10.72
C ALA A 233 -6.00 -10.61 -9.22
N LEU A 234 -7.10 -11.19 -8.74
CA LEU A 234 -7.25 -11.54 -7.32
C LEU A 234 -6.18 -12.54 -6.87
N GLU A 235 -5.91 -13.58 -7.67
CA GLU A 235 -4.86 -14.55 -7.37
C GLU A 235 -3.47 -13.91 -7.31
N ARG A 236 -3.15 -13.04 -8.27
CA ARG A 236 -1.89 -12.30 -8.29
C ARG A 236 -1.73 -11.41 -7.05
N LEU A 237 -2.79 -10.68 -6.69
CA LEU A 237 -2.78 -9.79 -5.52
C LEU A 237 -2.55 -10.61 -4.25
N ALA A 238 -3.26 -11.72 -4.06
CA ALA A 238 -3.04 -12.64 -2.94
C ALA A 238 -1.58 -13.12 -2.84
N ARG A 239 -0.98 -13.54 -3.97
CA ARG A 239 0.43 -13.99 -4.04
C ARG A 239 1.44 -12.87 -3.77
N THR A 240 1.03 -11.61 -3.82
CA THR A 240 1.88 -10.43 -3.54
C THR A 240 1.83 -10.05 -2.05
N GLY A 241 1.13 -10.82 -1.21
CA GLY A 241 0.96 -10.52 0.22
C GLY A 241 -0.18 -9.54 0.52
N ILE A 242 -1.05 -9.27 -0.47
CA ILE A 242 -2.26 -8.47 -0.29
C ILE A 242 -3.38 -9.40 0.17
N ILE A 243 -4.17 -8.97 1.16
CA ILE A 243 -5.22 -9.80 1.74
C ILE A 243 -6.46 -9.72 0.85
N VAL A 244 -6.88 -10.86 0.31
CA VAL A 244 -8.16 -10.98 -0.40
C VAL A 244 -9.20 -11.50 0.58
N THR A 245 -10.24 -10.71 0.81
CA THR A 245 -11.26 -10.97 1.84
C THR A 245 -12.66 -10.64 1.31
N THR A 246 -13.69 -10.72 2.17
CA THR A 246 -15.08 -10.40 1.85
C THR A 246 -15.62 -9.27 2.72
N SER A 247 -16.70 -8.65 2.27
CA SER A 247 -17.32 -7.53 2.97
C SER A 247 -17.74 -7.86 4.39
N GLU A 248 -18.36 -9.01 4.59
CA GLU A 248 -18.80 -9.48 5.91
C GLU A 248 -17.61 -9.74 6.84
N SER A 249 -16.54 -10.36 6.33
CA SER A 249 -15.31 -10.61 7.09
C SER A 249 -14.66 -9.30 7.55
N VAL A 250 -14.54 -8.30 6.66
CA VAL A 250 -14.03 -6.96 7.00
C VAL A 250 -14.86 -6.31 8.11
N LEU A 251 -16.18 -6.27 7.94
CA LEU A 251 -17.07 -5.57 8.87
C LEU A 251 -17.08 -6.24 10.26
N LEU A 252 -17.08 -7.57 10.32
CA LEU A 252 -17.00 -8.31 11.59
C LEU A 252 -15.63 -8.21 12.24
N GLN A 253 -14.54 -8.20 11.46
CA GLN A 253 -13.20 -8.02 11.99
C GLN A 253 -13.03 -6.63 12.63
N LEU A 254 -13.61 -5.58 12.03
CA LEU A 254 -13.54 -4.21 12.54
C LEU A 254 -14.25 -4.00 13.88
N VAL A 255 -15.28 -4.81 14.19
CA VAL A 255 -15.95 -4.77 15.50
C VAL A 255 -15.38 -5.77 16.50
N ALA A 256 -14.76 -6.85 16.01
CA ALA A 256 -14.04 -7.91 16.73
C ALA A 256 -14.84 -8.71 17.80
N ASP A 257 -15.81 -8.10 18.47
CA ASP A 257 -16.61 -8.67 19.56
C ASP A 257 -18.09 -8.29 19.39
N LYS A 258 -19.00 -9.19 19.80
CA LYS A 258 -20.44 -8.93 19.87
C LYS A 258 -20.81 -7.84 20.87
N GLU A 259 -19.96 -7.61 21.88
CA GLU A 259 -20.13 -6.58 22.91
C GLU A 259 -19.64 -5.20 22.43
N HIS A 260 -19.07 -5.10 21.22
CA HIS A 260 -18.71 -3.81 20.64
C HIS A 260 -19.95 -2.90 20.52
N PRO A 261 -19.90 -1.61 20.92
CA PRO A 261 -21.08 -0.74 20.96
C PRO A 261 -21.81 -0.62 19.61
N LYS A 262 -21.08 -0.76 18.51
CA LYS A 262 -21.60 -0.70 17.14
C LYS A 262 -21.95 -2.05 16.51
N PHE A 263 -21.76 -3.16 17.23
CA PHE A 263 -21.97 -4.51 16.67
C PHE A 263 -23.40 -4.69 16.13
N LYS A 264 -24.44 -4.28 16.87
CA LYS A 264 -25.84 -4.44 16.41
C LYS A 264 -26.13 -3.66 15.12
N GLU A 265 -25.57 -2.45 15.00
CA GLU A 265 -25.71 -1.64 13.79
C GLU A 265 -25.02 -2.32 12.59
N ILE A 266 -23.82 -2.87 12.80
CA ILE A 266 -23.09 -3.64 11.78
C ILE A 266 -23.81 -4.96 11.44
N GLN A 267 -24.29 -5.71 12.43
CA GLN A 267 -25.03 -6.94 12.23
C GLN A 267 -26.27 -6.73 11.35
N ASN A 268 -26.98 -5.61 11.54
CA ASN A 268 -28.17 -5.30 10.75
C ASN A 268 -27.87 -5.16 9.25
N ILE A 269 -26.68 -4.68 8.88
CA ILE A 269 -26.31 -4.47 7.46
C ILE A 269 -25.73 -5.72 6.79
N ILE A 270 -25.27 -6.70 7.58
CA ILE A 270 -24.80 -8.02 7.10
C ILE A 270 -25.82 -9.14 7.32
N LYS A 271 -27.00 -8.83 7.91
CA LYS A 271 -28.01 -9.85 8.24
C LYS A 271 -28.47 -10.65 7.01
N ALA A 272 -28.56 -9.99 5.86
CA ALA A 272 -28.71 -10.65 4.57
C ALA A 272 -27.31 -10.94 4.01
N SER A 273 -27.07 -12.19 3.61
CA SER A 273 -25.82 -12.59 2.95
C SER A 273 -25.52 -11.68 1.75
N ALA A 274 -24.23 -11.44 1.48
CA ALA A 274 -23.83 -10.73 0.28
C ALA A 274 -24.31 -11.49 -0.98
N PRO A 275 -24.73 -10.79 -2.04
CA PRO A 275 -25.09 -11.44 -3.30
C PRO A 275 -23.90 -12.22 -3.90
N GLU A 276 -24.19 -13.36 -4.52
CA GLU A 276 -23.15 -14.14 -5.20
C GLU A 276 -22.68 -13.44 -6.48
N SER A 277 -21.39 -13.11 -6.55
CA SER A 277 -20.78 -12.45 -7.71
C SER A 277 -19.90 -13.39 -8.54
N GLY A 278 -20.20 -14.69 -8.55
CA GLY A 278 -19.49 -15.68 -9.39
C GLY A 278 -18.03 -15.93 -8.98
N LEU A 279 -17.68 -15.73 -7.71
CA LEU A 279 -16.35 -16.00 -7.15
C LEU A 279 -16.10 -17.49 -6.88
N LEU A 280 -17.17 -18.28 -6.70
CA LEU A 280 -17.09 -19.71 -6.46
C LEU A 280 -17.52 -20.46 -7.73
N SER A 281 -16.84 -21.56 -8.04
CA SER A 281 -17.34 -22.53 -9.02
C SER A 281 -18.64 -23.14 -8.46
N LYS A 282 -19.71 -23.14 -9.26
CA LYS A 282 -20.88 -23.97 -8.93
C LYS A 282 -20.42 -25.42 -8.88
N VAL A 283 -20.43 -26.00 -7.69
CA VAL A 283 -20.17 -27.42 -7.46
C VAL A 283 -21.37 -28.21 -7.96
#